data_AF-A0A966BTD9-F1
#
_entry.id   AF-A0A966BTD9-F1
#
_cell.length_a   1.000
_cell.length_b   1.000
_cell.length_c   1.000
_cell.angle_alpha   90.00
_cell.angle_beta   90.00
_cell.angle_gamma   90.00
#
_symmetry.space_group_name_H-M   'P 1'
#
loop_
_entity.id
_entity.type
_entity.pdbx_description
1 polymer ?
#
loop_
_entity_poly.entity_id
_entity_poly.type
_entity_poly.pdbx_seq_one_letter_code
_entity_poly.pdbx_strand_id
1 'polypeptide(L)'
;PAGLTAAGTKMMVRAGLVERLNPAVNTVVTNVPGPMVPMYFAGAKLVKSFGMGILAEGQGLFHVVTSYNGNVILTFLADRNIMPDPEFYATCISRSFADLMGAASKEKQAAAKQAKTNKAKQPKKPKKRVSASAATAGRARVKTSAK
;
A
#
# COMPACT_ATOMS: atom_id res chain seq x y z
N PRO A 1 -8.18 27.42 -40.73
CA PRO A 1 -7.99 26.06 -40.14
C PRO A 1 -8.91 25.79 -38.92
N ALA A 2 -8.88 26.63 -37.89
CA ALA A 2 -9.61 26.38 -36.63
C ALA A 2 -11.14 26.28 -36.79
N GLY A 3 -11.75 27.12 -37.63
CA GLY A 3 -13.20 27.09 -37.86
C GLY A 3 -13.70 25.79 -38.52
N LEU A 4 -12.93 25.25 -39.47
CA LEU A 4 -13.27 24.00 -40.16
C LEU A 4 -13.13 22.80 -39.23
N THR A 5 -12.08 22.76 -38.41
CA THR A 5 -11.91 21.75 -37.37
C THR A 5 -13.06 21.80 -36.37
N ALA A 6 -13.43 22.97 -35.87
CA ALA A 6 -14.53 23.13 -34.92
C ALA A 6 -15.89 22.70 -35.51
N ALA A 7 -16.17 23.03 -36.76
CA ALA A 7 -17.38 22.60 -37.45
C ALA A 7 -17.42 21.08 -37.64
N GLY A 8 -16.30 20.47 -38.05
CA GLY A 8 -16.16 19.03 -38.20
C GLY A 8 -16.35 18.28 -36.87
N THR A 9 -15.73 18.74 -35.78
CA THR A 9 -15.91 18.14 -34.45
C THR A 9 -17.35 18.26 -33.96
N LYS A 10 -18.00 19.42 -34.15
CA LYS A 10 -19.42 19.59 -33.81
C LYS A 10 -20.33 18.65 -34.60
N MET A 11 -20.04 18.44 -35.88
CA MET A 11 -20.79 17.50 -36.72
C MET A 11 -20.60 16.06 -36.23
N MET A 12 -19.38 15.65 -35.89
CA MET A 12 -19.13 14.30 -35.35
C MET A 12 -19.85 14.07 -34.01
N VAL A 13 -19.83 15.05 -33.11
CA VAL A 13 -20.57 14.98 -31.83
C VAL A 13 -22.07 14.88 -32.09
N ARG A 14 -22.64 15.73 -32.97
CA ARG A 14 -24.08 15.67 -33.29
C ARG A 14 -24.50 14.37 -33.97
N ALA A 15 -23.63 13.76 -34.76
CA ALA A 15 -23.88 12.48 -35.41
C ALA A 15 -23.68 11.27 -34.47
N GLY A 16 -23.28 11.52 -33.23
CA GLY A 16 -22.96 10.50 -32.24
C GLY A 16 -21.79 9.58 -32.62
N LEU A 17 -20.93 10.05 -33.53
CA LEU A 17 -19.79 9.27 -34.00
C LEU A 17 -18.69 9.19 -32.92
N VAL A 18 -18.66 10.18 -32.02
CA VAL A 18 -17.72 10.21 -30.88
C VAL A 18 -18.09 9.15 -29.84
N GLU A 19 -19.37 8.92 -29.56
CA GLU A 19 -19.80 7.88 -28.60
C GLU A 19 -19.57 6.44 -29.13
N ARG A 20 -19.39 6.28 -30.45
CA ARG A 20 -19.07 4.99 -31.07
C ARG A 20 -17.58 4.66 -31.05
N LEU A 21 -16.73 5.60 -30.64
CA LEU A 21 -15.33 5.33 -30.40
C LEU A 21 -15.21 4.62 -29.05
N ASN A 22 -14.71 3.39 -29.07
CA ASN A 22 -14.46 2.68 -27.81
C ASN A 22 -13.45 3.46 -26.96
N PRO A 23 -13.66 3.56 -25.64
CA PRO A 23 -12.66 4.09 -24.73
C PRO A 23 -11.35 3.33 -24.89
N ALA A 24 -10.23 4.04 -24.84
CA ALA A 24 -8.91 3.42 -24.93
C ALA A 24 -8.58 2.49 -23.74
N VAL A 25 -9.33 2.60 -22.63
CA VAL A 25 -9.11 1.84 -21.41
C VAL A 25 -10.44 1.36 -20.79
N ASN A 26 -10.43 0.16 -20.21
CA ASN A 26 -11.61 -0.44 -19.59
C ASN A 26 -11.94 0.17 -18.21
N THR A 27 -10.91 0.57 -17.47
CA THR A 27 -11.02 1.19 -16.14
C THR A 27 -9.80 2.06 -15.90
N VAL A 28 -9.95 3.03 -15.01
CA VAL A 28 -8.82 3.80 -14.47
C VAL A 28 -8.54 3.36 -13.05
N VAL A 29 -7.25 3.31 -12.69
CA VAL A 29 -6.78 3.12 -11.32
C VAL A 29 -5.74 4.18 -11.03
N THR A 30 -6.03 5.10 -10.11
CA THR A 30 -5.06 6.10 -9.64
C THR A 30 -4.55 5.75 -8.26
N ASN A 31 -3.26 5.98 -8.01
CA ASN A 31 -2.63 5.83 -6.72
C ASN A 31 -1.94 7.13 -6.33
N VAL A 32 -2.55 7.84 -5.39
CA VAL A 32 -2.07 9.12 -4.88
C VAL A 32 -1.61 8.94 -3.44
N PRO A 33 -0.29 8.89 -3.18
CA PRO A 33 0.23 8.84 -1.83
C PRO A 33 -0.18 10.09 -1.05
N GLY A 34 -0.81 9.90 0.11
CA GLY A 34 -1.15 10.99 1.00
C GLY A 34 -0.24 11.07 2.23
N PRO A 35 -0.53 12.02 3.13
CA PRO A 35 0.30 12.26 4.31
C PRO A 35 0.37 11.07 5.26
N MET A 36 1.58 10.74 5.72
CA MET A 36 1.83 9.67 6.70
C MET A 36 1.71 10.14 8.16
N VAL A 37 1.40 11.42 8.37
CA VAL A 37 1.19 12.02 9.69
C VAL A 37 -0.29 12.35 9.90
N PRO A 38 -0.78 12.34 11.16
CA PRO A 38 -2.13 12.82 11.47
C PRO A 38 -2.34 14.27 11.04
N MET A 39 -3.54 14.58 10.55
CA MET A 39 -3.95 15.90 10.09
C MET A 39 -5.21 16.35 10.85
N TYR A 40 -5.35 17.65 11.02
CA TYR A 40 -6.46 18.25 11.77
C TYR A 40 -7.02 19.46 11.03
N PHE A 41 -8.33 19.69 11.15
CA PHE A 41 -9.01 20.89 10.70
C PHE A 41 -9.79 21.48 11.87
N ALA A 42 -9.45 22.72 12.28
CA ALA A 42 -10.05 23.39 13.43
C ALA A 42 -10.09 22.51 14.71
N GLY A 43 -9.04 21.73 14.96
CA GLY A 43 -8.95 20.81 16.11
C GLY A 43 -9.58 19.42 15.90
N ALA A 44 -10.37 19.21 14.84
CA ALA A 44 -10.93 17.91 14.50
C ALA A 44 -9.92 17.05 13.71
N LYS A 45 -9.72 15.80 14.12
CA LYS A 45 -8.80 14.87 13.46
C LYS A 45 -9.39 14.32 12.16
N LEU A 46 -8.63 14.37 11.07
CA LEU A 46 -8.99 13.64 9.86
C LEU A 46 -8.88 12.13 10.12
N VAL A 47 -9.94 11.38 9.83
CA VAL A 47 -10.00 9.93 10.10
C VAL A 47 -9.65 9.13 8.85
N LYS A 48 -10.24 9.48 7.70
CA LYS A 48 -10.02 8.86 6.39
C LYS A 48 -10.16 9.91 5.30
N SER A 49 -9.43 9.72 4.20
CA SER A 49 -9.53 10.53 3.00
C SER A 49 -10.04 9.65 1.85
N PHE A 50 -11.23 9.95 1.36
CA PHE A 50 -11.86 9.24 0.26
C PHE A 50 -11.75 10.10 -1.00
N GLY A 51 -11.11 9.56 -2.03
CA GLY A 51 -11.06 10.22 -3.33
C GLY A 51 -12.26 9.83 -4.19
N MET A 52 -12.55 10.65 -5.19
CA MET A 52 -13.55 10.34 -6.19
C MET A 52 -12.99 10.71 -7.56
N GLY A 53 -13.04 9.75 -8.49
CA GLY A 53 -12.69 9.98 -9.89
C GLY A 53 -13.84 10.58 -10.68
N ILE A 54 -13.63 10.73 -11.99
CA ILE A 54 -14.65 11.14 -12.95
C ILE A 54 -14.77 10.03 -13.99
N LEU A 55 -16.00 9.69 -14.37
CA LEU A 55 -16.26 8.78 -15.47
C LEU A 55 -16.36 9.58 -16.77
N ALA A 56 -15.60 9.18 -17.78
CA ALA A 56 -15.81 9.63 -19.15
C ALA A 56 -16.80 8.71 -19.88
N GLU A 57 -17.29 9.15 -21.04
CA GLU A 57 -18.14 8.34 -21.91
C GLU A 57 -17.50 6.96 -22.19
N GLY A 58 -18.32 5.91 -22.04
CA GLY A 58 -17.90 4.52 -22.16
C GLY A 58 -17.04 3.96 -21.00
N GLN A 59 -16.67 4.77 -20.00
CA GLN A 59 -15.99 4.30 -18.79
C GLN A 59 -17.00 4.05 -17.67
N GLY A 60 -17.23 2.78 -17.35
CA GLY A 60 -18.16 2.40 -16.28
C GLY A 60 -17.55 2.32 -14.88
N LEU A 61 -16.22 2.41 -14.75
CA LEU A 61 -15.51 2.13 -13.49
C LEU A 61 -14.23 2.94 -13.34
N PHE A 62 -14.03 3.52 -12.16
CA PHE A 62 -12.84 4.29 -11.80
C PHE A 62 -12.43 4.01 -10.36
N HIS A 63 -11.17 3.69 -10.12
CA HIS A 63 -10.61 3.45 -8.79
C HIS A 63 -9.68 4.56 -8.35
N VAL A 64 -9.81 4.95 -7.09
CA VAL A 64 -8.89 5.86 -6.42
C VAL A 64 -8.31 5.17 -5.20
N VAL A 65 -6.99 5.02 -5.20
CA VAL A 65 -6.18 4.56 -4.09
C VAL A 65 -5.52 5.77 -3.46
N THR A 66 -5.79 5.99 -2.18
CA THR A 66 -5.13 7.01 -1.36
C THR A 66 -4.50 6.37 -0.14
N SER A 67 -3.46 7.00 0.40
CA SER A 67 -2.91 6.63 1.71
C SER A 67 -3.08 7.77 2.69
N TYR A 68 -3.39 7.44 3.94
CA TYR A 68 -3.47 8.41 5.03
C TYR A 68 -3.12 7.76 6.37
N ASN A 69 -2.14 8.34 7.07
CA ASN A 69 -1.76 7.95 8.43
C ASN A 69 -1.61 6.42 8.60
N GLY A 70 -0.84 5.79 7.71
CA GLY A 70 -0.57 4.35 7.70
C GLY A 70 -1.69 3.46 7.16
N ASN A 71 -2.83 4.02 6.77
CA ASN A 71 -3.93 3.29 6.14
C ASN A 71 -3.91 3.51 4.63
N VAL A 72 -4.21 2.46 3.87
CA VAL A 72 -4.54 2.55 2.44
C VAL A 72 -6.06 2.51 2.31
N ILE A 73 -6.61 3.46 1.56
CA ILE A 73 -8.04 3.57 1.28
C ILE A 73 -8.23 3.33 -0.21
N LEU A 74 -9.04 2.34 -0.55
CA LEU A 74 -9.50 2.07 -1.91
C LEU A 74 -10.94 2.55 -2.03
N THR A 75 -11.19 3.39 -3.02
CA THR A 75 -12.51 3.90 -3.38
C THR A 75 -12.74 3.64 -4.86
N PHE A 76 -14.00 3.44 -5.24
CA PHE A 76 -14.36 3.32 -6.64
C PHE A 76 -15.65 4.07 -6.94
N LEU A 77 -15.75 4.55 -8.18
CA LEU A 77 -16.94 5.16 -8.75
C LEU A 77 -17.40 4.27 -9.91
N ALA A 78 -18.70 3.97 -9.97
CA ALA A 78 -19.28 3.12 -10.99
C ALA A 78 -20.55 3.76 -11.57
N ASP A 79 -20.74 3.64 -12.88
CA ASP A 79 -21.98 3.99 -13.55
C ASP A 79 -22.93 2.78 -13.50
N ARG A 80 -24.14 2.98 -12.97
CA ARG A 80 -25.16 1.92 -12.85
C ARG A 80 -25.71 1.46 -14.20
N ASN A 81 -25.59 2.26 -15.26
CA ASN A 81 -26.00 1.82 -16.60
C ASN A 81 -25.04 0.77 -17.18
N ILE A 82 -23.75 0.86 -16.84
CA ILE A 82 -22.70 -0.05 -17.31
C ILE A 82 -22.45 -1.18 -16.30
N MET A 83 -22.47 -0.87 -15.00
CA MET A 83 -22.32 -1.79 -13.87
C MET A 83 -23.55 -1.67 -12.94
N PRO A 84 -24.63 -2.44 -13.19
CA PRO A 84 -25.89 -2.30 -12.46
C PRO A 84 -25.80 -2.57 -10.95
N ASP A 85 -24.87 -3.43 -10.52
CA ASP A 85 -24.65 -3.77 -9.11
C ASP A 85 -23.21 -3.48 -8.66
N PRO A 86 -22.91 -2.22 -8.26
CA PRO A 86 -21.62 -1.86 -7.69
C PRO A 86 -21.36 -2.47 -6.30
N GLU A 87 -22.40 -2.90 -5.58
CA GLU A 87 -22.27 -3.46 -4.23
C GLU A 87 -21.72 -4.88 -4.30
N PHE A 88 -22.17 -5.67 -5.28
CA PHE A 88 -21.57 -6.95 -5.60
C PHE A 88 -20.08 -6.81 -5.96
N TYR A 89 -19.72 -5.75 -6.69
CA TYR A 89 -18.32 -5.45 -6.99
C TYR A 89 -17.50 -5.16 -5.72
N ALA A 90 -18.03 -4.35 -4.78
CA ALA A 90 -17.41 -4.12 -3.48
C ALA A 90 -17.18 -5.43 -2.69
N THR A 91 -18.16 -6.32 -2.73
CA THR A 91 -18.09 -7.64 -2.10
C THR A 91 -16.98 -8.49 -2.73
N CYS A 92 -16.89 -8.50 -4.06
CA CYS A 92 -15.82 -9.19 -4.79
C CYS A 92 -14.43 -8.68 -4.38
N ILE A 93 -14.23 -7.36 -4.34
CA ILE A 93 -12.96 -6.75 -3.89
C ILE A 93 -12.62 -7.22 -2.47
N SER A 94 -13.59 -7.14 -1.55
CA SER A 94 -13.39 -7.51 -0.14
C SER A 94 -13.02 -8.99 0.00
N ARG A 95 -13.66 -9.88 -0.77
CA ARG A 95 -13.33 -11.31 -0.79
C ARG A 95 -11.93 -11.56 -1.34
N SER A 96 -11.59 -10.97 -2.49
CA SER A 96 -10.27 -11.11 -3.09
C SER A 96 -9.16 -10.59 -2.16
N PHE A 97 -9.39 -9.50 -1.44
CA PHE A 97 -8.46 -9.01 -0.43
C PHE A 97 -8.27 -10.00 0.72
N ALA A 98 -9.36 -10.57 1.24
CA ALA A 98 -9.31 -11.59 2.28
C ALA A 98 -8.53 -12.84 1.83
N ASP A 99 -8.76 -13.30 0.59
CA ASP A 99 -8.06 -14.43 -0.01
C ASP A 99 -6.55 -14.17 -0.10
N LEU A 100 -6.16 -12.99 -0.60
CA LEU A 100 -4.75 -12.57 -0.70
C LEU A 100 -4.09 -12.44 0.67
N MET A 101 -4.79 -11.89 1.66
CA MET A 101 -4.32 -11.82 3.05
C MET A 101 -4.09 -13.20 3.65
N GLY A 102 -4.99 -14.15 3.37
CA GLY A 102 -4.85 -15.54 3.77
C GLY A 102 -3.63 -16.21 3.13
N ALA A 103 -3.40 -15.99 1.83
CA ALA A 103 -2.25 -16.52 1.11
C ALA A 103 -0.93 -15.94 1.64
N ALA A 104 -0.83 -14.61 1.78
CA ALA A 104 0.36 -13.93 2.29
C ALA A 104 0.70 -14.37 3.73
N SER A 105 -0.31 -14.62 4.56
CA SER A 105 -0.11 -15.14 5.92
C SER A 105 0.49 -16.54 5.92
N LYS A 106 0.00 -17.43 5.03
CA LYS A 106 0.55 -18.80 4.87
C LYS A 106 1.99 -18.77 4.38
N GLU A 107 2.30 -17.90 3.42
CA GLU A 107 3.65 -17.72 2.89
C GLU A 107 4.61 -17.25 3.99
N LYS A 108 4.22 -16.23 4.78
CA LYS A 108 5.02 -15.73 5.91
C LYS A 108 5.28 -16.82 6.95
N GLN A 109 4.29 -17.68 7.22
CA GLN A 109 4.46 -18.83 8.12
C GLN A 109 5.40 -19.90 7.55
N ALA A 110 5.31 -20.19 6.26
CA ALA A 110 6.20 -21.12 5.57
C ALA A 110 7.66 -20.62 5.61
N ALA A 111 7.88 -19.35 5.29
CA ALA A 111 9.19 -18.70 5.36
C ALA A 111 9.75 -18.71 6.80
N ALA A 112 8.93 -18.44 7.81
CA ALA A 112 9.34 -18.50 9.21
C ALA A 112 9.70 -19.93 9.67
N LYS A 113 9.00 -20.95 9.19
CA LYS A 113 9.33 -22.36 9.47
C LYS A 113 10.67 -22.75 8.83
N GLN A 114 10.90 -22.36 7.58
CA GLN A 114 12.16 -22.62 6.86
C GLN A 114 13.36 -21.91 7.52
N ALA A 115 13.18 -20.68 8.00
CA ALA A 115 14.23 -19.96 8.72
C ALA A 115 14.62 -20.65 10.04
N LYS A 116 13.65 -21.25 10.75
CA LYS A 116 13.92 -22.00 11.99
C LYS A 116 14.63 -23.34 11.73
N THR A 117 14.26 -24.07 10.68
CA THR A 117 14.96 -25.31 10.30
C THR A 117 16.38 -25.05 9.80
N ASN A 118 16.62 -23.96 9.07
CA ASN A 118 17.98 -23.57 8.66
C ASN A 118 18.86 -23.15 9.83
N LYS A 119 18.29 -22.49 10.86
CA LYS A 119 19.03 -22.13 12.08
C LYS A 119 19.35 -23.34 12.97
N ALA A 120 18.53 -24.39 12.92
CA ALA A 120 18.76 -25.65 13.63
C ALA A 120 19.83 -26.55 12.97
N LYS A 121 20.05 -26.40 11.65
CA LYS A 121 21.10 -27.12 10.89
C LYS A 121 22.47 -26.43 10.89
N GLN A 122 22.62 -25.23 11.46
CA GLN A 122 23.95 -24.63 11.63
C GLN A 122 24.69 -25.33 12.79
N PRO A 123 25.89 -25.90 12.56
CA PRO A 123 26.66 -26.51 13.65
C PRO A 123 27.07 -25.41 14.63
N LYS A 124 26.72 -25.58 15.91
CA LYS A 124 27.14 -24.70 16.99
C LYS A 124 28.67 -24.68 17.04
N LYS A 125 29.30 -23.57 16.60
CA LYS A 125 30.74 -23.35 16.85
C LYS A 125 31.00 -23.49 18.35
N PRO A 126 32.01 -24.28 18.77
CA PRO A 126 32.31 -24.46 20.18
C PRO A 126 32.73 -23.12 20.78
N LYS A 127 32.05 -22.70 21.86
CA LYS A 127 32.43 -21.52 22.63
C LYS A 127 33.85 -21.74 23.17
N LYS A 128 34.80 -20.92 22.74
CA LYS A 128 36.15 -20.87 23.28
C LYS A 128 36.04 -20.50 24.76
N ARG A 129 36.28 -21.49 25.62
CA ARG A 129 36.30 -21.38 27.08
C ARG A 129 37.38 -20.37 27.45
N VAL A 130 36.99 -19.25 28.06
CA VAL A 130 37.94 -18.26 28.59
C VAL A 130 38.74 -18.96 29.68
N SER A 131 40.03 -19.18 29.45
CA SER A 131 40.95 -19.65 30.47
C SER A 131 41.24 -18.48 31.41
N ALA A 132 40.68 -18.55 32.61
CA ALA A 132 41.17 -17.76 33.74
C ALA A 132 42.63 -18.16 34.00
N SER A 133 43.56 -17.23 33.77
CA SER A 133 44.92 -17.34 34.31
C SER A 133 44.99 -16.46 35.55
N ALA A 134 45.19 -17.13 36.68
CA ALA A 134 45.47 -16.53 37.97
C ALA A 134 46.75 -15.69 37.93
N ALA A 135 46.71 -14.50 38.52
CA ALA A 135 47.90 -13.76 38.94
C ALA A 135 47.75 -13.52 40.45
N THR A 136 48.52 -14.27 41.23
CA THR A 136 48.60 -14.22 42.69
C THR A 136 49.79 -13.34 43.11
N ALA A 137 49.55 -12.44 44.07
CA ALA A 137 50.49 -11.80 45.00
C ALA A 137 51.62 -10.91 44.41
N GLY A 138 51.94 -9.74 44.95
CA GLY A 138 51.56 -9.06 46.18
C GLY A 138 52.43 -7.82 46.42
N ARG A 139 52.22 -7.18 47.57
CA ARG A 139 52.89 -5.99 48.17
C ARG A 139 52.44 -4.62 47.62
N ALA A 140 51.49 -3.94 48.27
CA ALA A 140 51.60 -3.16 49.52
C ALA A 140 52.50 -1.91 49.41
N ARG A 141 51.90 -0.70 49.47
CA ARG A 141 51.91 0.20 50.65
C ARG A 141 51.64 1.68 50.27
N VAL A 142 50.47 2.18 50.70
CA VAL A 142 50.17 3.46 51.40
C VAL A 142 50.83 4.78 50.93
N LYS A 143 50.02 5.80 50.59
CA LYS A 143 49.82 7.08 51.35
C LYS A 143 49.12 8.18 50.53
N THR A 144 47.98 8.63 51.07
CA THR A 144 47.49 10.03 51.22
C THR A 144 47.83 11.10 50.17
N SER A 145 46.82 11.81 49.66
CA SER A 145 46.58 13.24 49.94
C SER A 145 45.48 13.83 49.03
N ALA A 146 44.67 14.72 49.63
CA ALA A 146 43.93 15.89 49.11
C ALA A 146 43.61 15.97 47.60
N LYS A 147 42.43 16.39 47.16
CA LYS A 147 41.65 17.56 47.60
C LYS A 147 40.24 17.46 47.00
#